data_AF-A0A848G5E5-F1
#
_entry.id   AF-A0A848G5E5-F1
#
_cell.length_a   1.000
_cell.length_b   1.000
_cell.length_c   1.000
_cell.angle_alpha   90.00
_cell.angle_beta   90.00
_cell.angle_gamma   90.00
#
_symmetry.space_group_name_H-M   'P 1'
#
loop_
_entity.id
_entity.type
_entity.pdbx_description
1 polymer ?
#
loop_
_entity_poly.entity_id
_entity_poly.type
_entity_poly.pdbx_seq_one_letter_code
_entity_poly.pdbx_strand_id
1 'polypeptide(L)'
;MYKMTTALVLGLALTGCASMKPTVHTESTFVIYDVKPATLDRNLFLKAVLDGVQKSASKLRVNREIPPAELPATPGRFELQDPFANSRMGALLASQAQSIRVPVCKNALMTVSTDNTSMAQYGEQTTFFLCVLPYKDGYHIDIHATFVRANSGLTPQGISAAVGRSLIGDSSQFIPRTMNNVRAAAEAVGGKVTVIDSYIPEDFKGAFVNQAESAGK
;
A
#
# COMPACT_ATOMS: atom_id res chain seq x y z
N MET A 1 1.08 53.33 55.94
CA MET A 1 1.44 53.74 54.56
C MET A 1 2.79 53.12 54.20
N TYR A 2 2.82 52.01 53.47
CA TYR A 2 3.78 51.76 52.38
C TYR A 2 3.31 50.54 51.58
N LYS A 3 3.26 50.72 50.26
CA LYS A 3 2.83 49.74 49.26
C LYS A 3 3.99 48.77 48.97
N MET A 4 3.70 47.48 48.81
CA MET A 4 4.51 46.62 47.95
C MET A 4 3.69 45.39 47.53
N THR A 5 2.97 45.54 46.41
CA THR A 5 2.27 44.43 45.75
C THR A 5 3.28 43.70 44.87
N THR A 6 3.65 42.51 45.32
CA THR A 6 4.60 41.60 44.69
C THR A 6 4.02 41.00 43.41
N ALA A 7 4.79 41.05 42.33
CA ALA A 7 4.45 40.47 41.03
C ALA A 7 4.30 38.94 41.12
N LEU A 8 3.17 38.42 40.64
CA LEU A 8 2.90 36.98 40.52
C LEU A 8 3.62 36.46 39.27
N VAL A 9 4.72 35.75 39.47
CA VAL A 9 5.54 35.13 38.42
C VAL A 9 4.79 33.95 37.79
N LEU A 10 4.77 33.94 36.45
CA LEU A 10 4.37 32.83 35.58
C LEU A 10 5.13 31.55 35.94
N GLY A 11 4.40 30.53 36.40
CA GLY A 11 4.92 29.18 36.64
C GLY A 11 4.23 28.14 35.75
N LEU A 12 4.35 28.27 34.43
CA LEU A 12 4.02 27.18 33.49
C LEU A 12 5.16 26.16 33.49
N ALA A 13 5.17 25.29 34.49
CA ALA A 13 5.99 24.09 34.48
C ALA A 13 5.40 23.08 33.48
N LEU A 14 5.72 23.24 32.19
CA LEU A 14 5.58 22.20 31.18
C LEU A 14 6.67 21.13 31.44
N THR A 15 6.51 20.35 32.51
CA THR A 15 7.23 19.07 32.66
C THR A 15 6.58 18.05 31.72
N GLY A 16 6.85 18.21 30.44
CA GLY A 16 6.34 17.38 29.36
C GLY A 16 7.46 16.90 28.45
N CYS A 17 8.60 16.48 28.99
CA CYS A 17 9.55 15.66 28.24
C CYS A 17 9.01 14.23 28.11
N ALA A 18 7.81 14.08 27.53
CA ALA A 18 7.48 12.85 26.83
C ALA A 18 8.44 12.80 25.65
N SER A 19 9.57 12.13 25.85
CA SER A 19 10.52 11.79 24.79
C SER A 19 9.72 11.04 23.72
N MET A 20 9.25 11.77 22.71
CA MET A 20 8.61 11.21 21.53
C MET A 20 9.70 10.49 20.76
N LYS A 21 9.91 9.23 21.12
CA LYS A 21 10.84 8.36 20.40
C LYS A 21 10.33 8.23 18.97
N PRO A 22 11.22 8.33 17.96
CA PRO A 22 10.84 8.09 16.59
C PRO A 22 10.30 6.65 16.46
N THR A 23 9.06 6.51 15.98
CA THR A 23 8.40 5.23 15.77
C THR A 23 8.20 5.03 14.27
N VAL A 24 8.44 3.83 13.77
CA VAL A 24 8.12 3.49 12.38
C VAL A 24 6.86 2.65 12.37
N HIS A 25 5.82 3.13 11.70
CA HIS A 25 4.58 2.41 11.47
C HIS A 25 4.64 1.77 10.08
N THR A 26 4.35 0.48 10.00
CA THR A 26 4.18 -0.23 8.73
C THR A 26 2.78 -0.79 8.70
N GLU A 27 2.00 -0.36 7.72
CA GLU A 27 0.66 -0.86 7.51
C GLU A 27 0.58 -1.57 6.17
N SER A 28 -0.24 -2.61 6.11
CA SER A 28 -0.45 -3.42 4.90
C SER A 28 -1.92 -3.42 4.54
N THR A 29 -2.22 -3.41 3.25
CA THR A 29 -3.56 -3.48 2.71
C THR A 29 -3.59 -4.44 1.53
N PHE A 30 -4.72 -5.09 1.31
CA PHE A 30 -4.91 -5.91 0.13
C PHE A 30 -6.32 -5.75 -0.43
N VAL A 31 -6.45 -6.01 -1.72
CA VAL A 31 -7.74 -6.23 -2.38
C VAL A 31 -7.60 -7.37 -3.37
N ILE A 32 -8.64 -8.20 -3.46
CA ILE A 32 -8.72 -9.30 -4.40
C ILE A 32 -9.89 -9.03 -5.33
N TYR A 33 -9.57 -8.98 -6.62
CA TYR A 33 -10.56 -8.86 -7.68
C TYR A 33 -10.77 -10.21 -8.35
N ASP A 34 -12.01 -10.63 -8.46
CA ASP A 34 -12.42 -11.68 -9.39
C ASP A 34 -12.83 -11.03 -10.72
N VAL A 35 -12.29 -11.54 -11.83
CA VAL A 35 -12.48 -11.00 -13.17
C VAL A 35 -13.00 -12.10 -14.08
N LYS A 36 -14.20 -11.89 -14.62
CA LYS A 36 -14.86 -12.81 -15.57
C LYS A 36 -15.14 -12.11 -16.90
N PRO A 37 -15.31 -12.83 -18.02
CA PRO A 37 -15.22 -14.29 -18.19
C PRO A 37 -13.79 -14.80 -18.48
N ALA A 38 -13.55 -16.11 -18.34
CA ALA A 38 -12.30 -16.75 -18.77
C ALA A 38 -11.94 -16.56 -20.25
N THR A 39 -12.94 -16.26 -21.10
CA THR A 39 -12.79 -16.06 -22.55
C THR A 39 -12.15 -14.72 -22.93
N LEU A 40 -11.77 -13.89 -21.96
CA LEU A 40 -11.02 -12.65 -22.23
C LEU A 40 -9.73 -12.96 -23.00
N ASP A 41 -9.39 -12.11 -23.96
CA ASP A 41 -8.08 -12.17 -24.60
C ASP A 41 -7.02 -11.91 -23.53
N ARG A 42 -6.29 -12.98 -23.20
CA ARG A 42 -5.29 -12.97 -22.13
C ARG A 42 -4.22 -11.91 -22.36
N ASN A 43 -3.76 -11.73 -23.59
CA ASN A 43 -2.66 -10.80 -23.86
C ASN A 43 -3.13 -9.34 -23.73
N LEU A 44 -4.31 -9.04 -24.26
CA LEU A 44 -4.95 -7.74 -24.12
C LEU A 44 -5.25 -7.43 -22.65
N PHE A 45 -5.77 -8.41 -21.91
CA PHE A 45 -6.06 -8.29 -20.49
C PHE A 45 -4.82 -8.02 -19.64
N LEU A 46 -3.76 -8.84 -19.78
CA LEU A 46 -2.51 -8.63 -19.06
C LEU A 46 -1.84 -7.29 -19.42
N LYS A 47 -1.96 -6.86 -20.68
CA LYS A 47 -1.50 -5.54 -21.10
C LYS A 47 -2.31 -4.42 -20.44
N ALA A 48 -3.64 -4.51 -20.44
CA ALA A 48 -4.50 -3.49 -19.84
C ALA A 48 -4.24 -3.36 -18.33
N VAL A 49 -4.14 -4.48 -17.61
CA VAL A 49 -3.78 -4.48 -16.19
C VAL A 49 -2.44 -3.81 -15.95
N LEU A 50 -1.41 -4.13 -16.75
CA LEU A 50 -0.10 -3.49 -16.65
C LEU A 50 -0.17 -1.98 -16.93
N ASP A 51 -0.87 -1.57 -18.00
CA ASP A 51 -1.04 -0.16 -18.36
C ASP A 51 -1.79 0.60 -17.23
N GLY A 52 -2.75 -0.04 -16.56
CA GLY A 52 -3.44 0.49 -15.38
C GLY A 52 -2.49 0.80 -14.22
N VAL A 53 -1.51 -0.06 -13.96
CA VAL A 53 -0.47 0.19 -12.94
C VAL A 53 0.47 1.31 -13.38
N GLN A 54 0.88 1.30 -14.65
CA GLN A 54 1.82 2.27 -15.21
C GLN A 54 1.32 3.71 -15.12
N LYS A 55 0.00 3.94 -15.17
CA LYS A 55 -0.59 5.28 -14.99
C LYS A 55 -0.24 5.95 -13.67
N SER A 56 0.09 5.18 -12.64
CA SER A 56 0.37 5.71 -11.30
C SER A 56 1.79 5.44 -10.84
N ALA A 57 2.47 4.43 -11.40
CA ALA A 57 3.76 3.95 -10.93
C ALA A 57 4.94 4.69 -11.57
N SER A 58 5.96 5.02 -10.76
CA SER A 58 7.20 5.64 -11.25
C SER A 58 8.23 4.62 -11.75
N LYS A 59 8.23 3.41 -11.19
CA LYS A 59 9.14 2.32 -11.56
C LYS A 59 8.41 0.99 -11.47
N LEU A 60 8.47 0.19 -12.53
CA LEU A 60 7.82 -1.12 -12.54
C LEU A 60 8.84 -2.24 -12.73
N ARG A 61 8.65 -3.31 -11.98
CA ARG A 61 9.26 -4.62 -12.21
C ARG A 61 8.12 -5.55 -12.62
N VAL A 62 8.22 -6.13 -13.80
CA VAL A 62 7.18 -6.98 -14.38
C VAL A 62 7.80 -8.32 -14.69
N ASN A 63 7.17 -9.39 -14.21
CA ASN A 63 7.48 -10.74 -14.62
C ASN A 63 6.23 -11.35 -15.26
N ARG A 64 6.39 -12.00 -16.41
CA ARG A 64 5.34 -12.68 -17.15
C ARG A 64 5.72 -14.14 -17.28
N GLU A 65 4.85 -15.01 -16.78
CA GLU A 65 5.11 -16.45 -16.76
C GLU A 65 4.20 -17.18 -17.75
N ILE A 66 4.61 -18.40 -18.08
CA ILE A 66 3.84 -19.29 -18.93
C ILE A 66 2.63 -19.78 -18.10
N PRO A 67 1.41 -19.79 -18.68
CA PRO A 67 0.26 -20.38 -18.02
C PRO A 67 0.53 -21.83 -17.56
N PRO A 68 -0.04 -22.27 -16.43
CA PRO A 68 0.04 -23.67 -16.04
C PRO A 68 -0.65 -24.56 -17.10
N ALA A 69 -0.14 -25.78 -17.27
CA ALA A 69 -0.65 -26.73 -18.27
C ALA A 69 -2.14 -27.05 -18.07
N GLU A 70 -2.59 -27.10 -16.82
CA GLU A 70 -4.00 -27.18 -16.45
C GLU A 70 -4.36 -25.99 -15.55
N LEU A 71 -5.45 -25.30 -15.90
CA LEU A 71 -5.96 -24.22 -15.08
C LEU A 71 -6.61 -24.78 -13.81
N PRO A 72 -6.29 -24.22 -12.63
CA PRO A 72 -6.88 -24.66 -11.37
C PRO A 72 -8.39 -24.39 -11.36
N ALA A 73 -9.14 -25.26 -10.68
CA ALA A 73 -10.59 -25.11 -10.55
C ALA A 73 -10.97 -23.90 -9.69
N THR A 74 -10.19 -23.62 -8.65
CA THR A 74 -10.32 -22.44 -7.80
C THR A 74 -9.18 -21.48 -8.05
N PRO A 75 -9.44 -20.17 -7.94
CA PRO A 75 -8.37 -19.19 -8.06
C PRO A 75 -7.35 -19.31 -6.94
N GLY A 76 -6.10 -19.00 -7.25
CA GLY A 76 -5.04 -18.89 -6.25
C GLY A 76 -5.19 -17.64 -5.39
N ARG A 77 -4.27 -17.47 -4.44
CA ARG A 77 -4.14 -16.26 -3.62
C ARG A 77 -2.67 -15.91 -3.41
N PHE A 78 -2.37 -14.63 -3.21
CA PHE A 78 -1.04 -14.22 -2.75
C PHE A 78 -0.75 -14.78 -1.34
N GLU A 79 0.51 -15.13 -1.11
CA GLU A 79 1.03 -15.53 0.20
C GLU A 79 2.09 -14.53 0.64
N LEU A 80 2.10 -14.17 1.92
CA LEU A 80 3.17 -13.36 2.50
C LEU A 80 4.26 -14.27 3.04
N GLN A 81 5.42 -14.25 2.40
CA GLN A 81 6.58 -15.04 2.81
C GLN A 81 7.67 -14.16 3.42
N ASP A 82 8.33 -14.66 4.47
CA ASP A 82 9.53 -14.02 5.02
C ASP A 82 10.76 -14.58 4.29
N PRO A 83 11.43 -13.77 3.45
CA PRO A 83 12.59 -14.22 2.68
C PRO A 83 13.82 -14.52 3.58
N PHE A 84 13.80 -14.03 4.82
CA PHE A 84 14.86 -14.20 5.81
C PHE A 84 14.45 -15.17 6.92
N ALA A 85 13.34 -15.90 6.75
CA ALA A 85 12.90 -16.91 7.68
C ALA A 85 14.05 -17.88 8.01
N ASN A 86 14.21 -18.21 9.30
CA ASN A 86 15.26 -19.11 9.80
C ASN A 86 16.70 -18.64 9.56
N SER A 87 16.93 -17.36 9.22
CA SER A 87 18.26 -16.79 9.10
C SER A 87 18.64 -15.93 10.31
N ARG A 88 19.95 -15.76 10.54
CA ARG A 88 20.47 -14.83 11.56
C ARG A 88 20.05 -13.39 11.30
N MET A 89 19.89 -13.01 10.03
CA MET A 89 19.36 -11.70 9.63
C MET A 89 17.89 -11.54 10.03
N GLY A 90 17.07 -12.56 9.76
CA GLY A 90 15.65 -12.56 10.17
C GLY A 90 15.49 -12.44 11.69
N ALA A 91 16.30 -13.15 12.47
CA ALA A 91 16.32 -13.03 13.92
C ALA A 91 16.69 -11.62 14.41
N LEU A 92 17.67 -10.97 13.76
CA LEU A 92 18.07 -9.60 14.07
C LEU A 92 16.96 -8.59 13.72
N LEU A 93 16.34 -8.71 12.54
CA LEU A 93 15.24 -7.82 12.14
C LEU A 93 14.03 -7.98 13.07
N ALA A 94 13.67 -9.21 13.41
CA ALA A 94 12.58 -9.50 14.34
C ALA A 94 12.85 -8.90 15.74
N SER A 95 14.10 -8.91 16.20
CA SER A 95 14.48 -8.28 17.48
C SER A 95 14.27 -6.76 17.50
N GLN A 96 14.20 -6.12 16.32
CA GLN A 96 13.89 -4.71 16.15
C GLN A 96 12.41 -4.44 15.81
N ALA A 97 11.54 -5.43 16.01
CA ALA A 97 10.13 -5.40 15.59
C ALA A 97 9.96 -5.11 14.08
N GLN A 98 10.98 -5.38 13.27
CA GLN A 98 10.90 -5.29 11.82
C GLN A 98 10.59 -6.67 11.25
N SER A 99 9.48 -6.80 10.53
CA SER A 99 9.18 -8.01 9.76
C SER A 99 9.06 -7.63 8.29
N ILE A 100 9.95 -8.18 7.46
CA ILE A 100 9.90 -8.00 6.01
C ILE A 100 9.13 -9.19 5.47
N ARG A 101 7.88 -8.95 5.08
CA ARG A 101 7.06 -9.96 4.39
C ARG A 101 6.88 -9.56 2.94
N VAL A 102 7.25 -10.45 2.05
CA VAL A 102 7.18 -10.24 0.60
C VAL A 102 5.97 -11.02 0.07
N PRO A 103 5.06 -10.36 -0.66
CA PRO A 103 3.96 -11.05 -1.33
C PRO A 103 4.49 -11.88 -2.50
N VAL A 104 4.04 -13.12 -2.59
CA VAL A 104 4.36 -14.05 -3.68
C VAL A 104 3.09 -14.72 -4.19
N CYS A 105 3.06 -15.02 -5.48
CA CYS A 105 1.93 -15.73 -6.10
C CYS A 105 2.45 -16.93 -6.87
N LYS A 106 1.89 -18.11 -6.58
CA LYS A 106 2.21 -19.35 -7.31
C LYS A 106 1.38 -19.39 -8.59
N ASN A 107 2.00 -19.74 -9.71
CA ASN A 107 1.35 -19.90 -11.02
C ASN A 107 0.65 -18.62 -11.54
N ALA A 108 1.17 -17.45 -11.19
CA ALA A 108 0.65 -16.19 -11.70
C ALA A 108 1.12 -15.96 -13.14
N LEU A 109 0.20 -15.60 -14.04
CA LEU A 109 0.55 -15.22 -15.42
C LEU A 109 1.40 -13.96 -15.48
N MET A 110 1.19 -13.07 -14.52
CA MET A 110 1.91 -11.82 -14.42
C MET A 110 2.05 -11.44 -12.96
N THR A 111 3.23 -11.01 -12.56
CA THR A 111 3.48 -10.32 -11.30
C THR A 111 4.07 -8.94 -11.61
N VAL A 112 3.63 -7.94 -10.85
CA VAL A 112 4.10 -6.57 -10.98
C VAL A 112 4.45 -6.07 -9.60
N SER A 113 5.61 -5.47 -9.47
CA SER A 113 6.04 -4.79 -8.25
C SER A 113 6.50 -3.38 -8.58
N THR A 114 6.04 -2.43 -7.79
CA THR A 114 6.40 -1.01 -7.87
C THR A 114 6.55 -0.43 -6.47
N ASP A 115 7.34 0.62 -6.38
CA ASP A 115 7.60 1.37 -5.17
C ASP A 115 7.43 2.86 -5.45
N ASN A 116 6.85 3.57 -4.48
CA ASN A 116 6.73 5.01 -4.48
C ASN A 116 7.57 5.58 -3.33
N THR A 117 8.68 6.21 -3.69
CA THR A 117 9.66 6.81 -2.79
C THR A 117 9.63 8.34 -2.83
N SER A 118 8.58 8.97 -3.39
CA SER A 118 8.50 10.43 -3.53
C SER A 118 8.59 11.17 -2.18
N MET A 119 8.14 10.50 -1.11
CA MET A 119 8.15 11.00 0.26
C MET A 119 9.21 10.32 1.14
N ALA A 120 10.21 9.65 0.53
CA ALA A 120 11.28 8.96 1.26
C ALA A 120 12.09 9.92 2.16
N GLN A 121 12.28 11.17 1.73
CA GLN A 121 12.90 12.24 2.53
C GLN A 121 12.11 12.56 3.82
N TYR A 122 10.82 12.23 3.87
CA TYR A 122 9.95 12.37 5.03
C TYR A 122 9.74 11.03 5.77
N GLY A 123 10.56 10.02 5.46
CA GLY A 123 10.50 8.69 6.06
C GLY A 123 9.29 7.88 5.62
N GLU A 124 8.74 8.16 4.44
CA GLU A 124 7.62 7.40 3.87
C GLU A 124 8.05 6.54 2.68
N GLN A 125 7.51 5.32 2.63
CA GLN A 125 7.68 4.44 1.50
C GLN A 125 6.42 3.63 1.28
N THR A 126 5.91 3.65 0.05
CA THR A 126 4.82 2.76 -0.36
C THR A 126 5.36 1.70 -1.28
N THR A 127 5.04 0.44 -1.03
CA THR A 127 5.23 -0.64 -2.01
C THR A 127 3.89 -1.14 -2.48
N PHE A 128 3.85 -1.58 -3.73
CA PHE A 128 2.64 -2.13 -4.35
C PHE A 128 3.04 -3.33 -5.17
N PHE A 129 2.34 -4.41 -4.94
CA PHE A 129 2.51 -5.68 -5.60
C PHE A 129 1.16 -6.14 -6.13
N LEU A 130 1.19 -6.72 -7.31
CA LEU A 130 0.01 -7.22 -8.01
C LEU A 130 0.39 -8.56 -8.64
N CYS A 131 -0.53 -9.51 -8.61
CA CYS A 131 -0.42 -10.69 -9.44
C CYS A 131 -1.73 -11.05 -10.12
N VAL A 132 -1.63 -11.61 -11.34
CA VAL A 132 -2.77 -12.08 -12.12
C VAL A 132 -2.74 -13.60 -12.16
N LEU A 133 -3.74 -14.22 -11.55
CA LEU A 133 -3.85 -15.66 -11.34
C LEU A 133 -4.99 -16.23 -12.21
N PRO A 134 -4.72 -17.12 -13.16
CA PRO A 134 -5.75 -17.70 -14.00
C PRO A 134 -6.45 -18.86 -13.29
N TYR A 135 -7.75 -19.03 -13.52
CA TYR A 135 -8.51 -20.19 -13.08
C TYR A 135 -9.61 -20.51 -14.10
N LYS A 136 -10.33 -21.62 -13.92
CA LYS A 136 -11.29 -22.12 -14.93
C LYS A 136 -12.35 -21.11 -15.37
N ASP A 137 -12.85 -20.28 -14.45
CA ASP A 137 -13.95 -19.35 -14.77
C ASP A 137 -13.50 -17.90 -15.05
N GLY A 138 -12.21 -17.60 -14.90
CA GLY A 138 -11.70 -16.24 -15.04
C GLY A 138 -10.28 -16.03 -14.56
N TYR A 139 -10.07 -14.84 -13.98
CA TYR A 139 -8.79 -14.42 -13.44
C TYR A 139 -9.00 -13.79 -12.06
N HIS A 140 -8.07 -14.04 -11.16
CA HIS A 140 -7.89 -13.24 -9.96
C HIS A 140 -6.83 -12.18 -10.19
N ILE A 141 -7.11 -10.96 -9.72
CA ILE A 141 -6.10 -9.93 -9.55
C ILE A 141 -5.95 -9.72 -8.04
N ASP A 142 -4.84 -10.19 -7.52
CA ASP A 142 -4.48 -10.07 -6.12
C ASP A 142 -3.53 -8.88 -5.98
N ILE A 143 -3.94 -7.89 -5.21
CA ILE A 143 -3.16 -6.66 -4.98
C ILE A 143 -2.81 -6.60 -3.51
N HIS A 144 -1.52 -6.41 -3.21
CA HIS A 144 -1.00 -6.17 -1.88
C HIS A 144 -0.15 -4.90 -1.89
N ALA A 145 -0.41 -4.00 -0.95
CA ALA A 145 0.40 -2.79 -0.79
C ALA A 145 0.81 -2.62 0.67
N THR A 146 2.01 -2.08 0.87
CA THR A 146 2.48 -1.67 2.19
C THR A 146 2.80 -0.20 2.19
N PHE A 147 2.53 0.47 3.29
CA PHE A 147 2.91 1.85 3.51
C PHE A 147 3.64 1.94 4.84
N VAL A 148 4.88 2.41 4.74
CA VAL A 148 5.78 2.63 5.86
C VAL A 148 5.83 4.12 6.11
N ARG A 149 5.65 4.54 7.37
CA ARG A 149 5.75 5.93 7.81
C ARG A 149 6.59 6.02 9.07
N ALA A 150 7.66 6.81 9.01
CA ALA A 150 8.34 7.28 10.21
C ALA A 150 7.52 8.38 10.88
N ASN A 151 7.24 8.22 12.16
CA ASN A 151 6.63 9.22 13.03
C ASN A 151 7.71 9.76 13.96
N SER A 152 8.17 10.99 13.70
CA SER A 152 9.18 11.66 14.51
C SER A 152 8.59 12.56 15.59
N GLY A 153 7.28 12.47 15.88
CA GLY A 153 6.59 13.27 16.89
C GLY A 153 6.57 14.78 16.58
N LEU A 154 6.43 15.63 17.61
CA LEU A 154 6.44 17.10 17.53
C LEU A 154 7.85 17.69 17.30
N THR A 155 8.70 16.98 16.55
CA THR A 155 9.99 17.51 16.09
C THR A 155 9.75 18.49 14.93
N PRO A 156 10.64 19.46 14.68
CA PRO A 156 10.55 20.35 13.51
C PRO A 156 10.41 19.58 12.19
N GLN A 157 11.07 18.42 12.08
CA GLN A 157 10.98 17.50 10.94
C GLN A 157 9.62 16.81 10.89
N GLY A 158 9.07 16.39 12.03
CA GLY A 158 7.73 15.78 12.09
C GLY A 158 6.61 16.76 11.75
N ILE A 159 6.72 18.01 12.23
CA ILE A 159 5.78 19.09 11.94
C ILE A 159 5.86 19.49 10.46
N SER A 160 7.06 19.69 9.91
CA SER A 160 7.21 20.00 8.48
C SER A 160 6.71 18.87 7.58
N ALA A 161 6.95 17.61 7.96
CA ALA A 161 6.39 16.46 7.24
C ALA A 161 4.86 16.39 7.37
N ALA A 162 4.28 16.69 8.54
CA ALA A 162 2.83 16.76 8.73
C ALA A 162 2.17 17.88 7.91
N VAL A 163 2.78 19.07 7.89
CA VAL A 163 2.32 20.20 7.06
C VAL A 163 2.43 19.85 5.57
N GLY A 164 3.57 19.28 5.15
CA GLY A 164 3.74 18.75 3.79
C GLY A 164 2.59 17.81 3.41
N ARG A 165 2.35 16.76 4.21
CA ARG A 165 1.25 15.80 3.97
C ARG A 165 -0.12 16.46 3.88
N SER A 166 -0.41 17.46 4.72
CA SER A 166 -1.70 18.15 4.68
C SER A 166 -1.94 18.92 3.39
N LEU A 167 -0.86 19.35 2.71
CA LEU A 167 -0.92 20.14 1.48
C LEU A 167 -0.82 19.28 0.20
N ILE A 168 0.09 18.30 0.18
CA ILE A 168 0.39 17.50 -1.03
C ILE A 168 -0.12 16.06 -0.96
N GLY A 169 -0.70 15.64 0.17
CA GLY A 169 -1.07 14.25 0.45
C GLY A 169 0.13 13.40 0.88
N ASP A 170 -0.11 12.12 1.11
CA ASP A 170 0.93 11.13 1.38
C ASP A 170 1.07 10.14 0.21
N SER A 171 2.12 9.32 0.25
CA SER A 171 2.34 8.29 -0.76
C SER A 171 1.32 7.13 -0.67
N SER A 172 0.42 7.11 0.31
CA SER A 172 -0.63 6.09 0.40
C SER A 172 -1.74 6.28 -0.62
N GLN A 173 -2.00 7.52 -1.05
CA GLN A 173 -2.97 7.87 -2.09
C GLN A 173 -2.64 7.21 -3.45
N PHE A 174 -1.40 6.74 -3.63
CA PHE A 174 -1.00 5.92 -4.76
C PHE A 174 -1.74 4.57 -4.79
N ILE A 175 -2.01 3.97 -3.63
CA ILE A 175 -2.63 2.64 -3.50
C ILE A 175 -4.06 2.62 -4.07
N PRO A 176 -5.02 3.43 -3.58
CA PRO A 176 -6.40 3.38 -4.08
C PRO A 176 -6.49 3.79 -5.55
N ARG A 177 -5.68 4.77 -5.99
CA ARG A 177 -5.62 5.18 -7.40
C ARG A 177 -5.16 4.06 -8.32
N THR A 178 -4.09 3.35 -7.93
CA THR A 178 -3.57 2.22 -8.72
C THR A 178 -4.56 1.07 -8.75
N MET A 179 -5.18 0.74 -7.61
CA MET A 179 -6.24 -0.28 -7.53
C MET A 179 -7.42 0.03 -8.46
N ASN A 180 -7.90 1.28 -8.46
CA ASN A 180 -8.99 1.71 -9.34
C ASN A 180 -8.58 1.72 -10.82
N ASN A 181 -7.37 2.16 -11.15
CA ASN A 181 -6.86 2.13 -12.52
C ASN A 181 -6.76 0.69 -13.05
N VAL A 182 -6.34 -0.26 -12.21
CA VAL A 182 -6.30 -1.68 -12.56
C VAL A 182 -7.70 -2.23 -12.80
N ARG A 183 -8.66 -1.93 -11.91
CA ARG A 183 -10.07 -2.30 -12.11
C ARG A 183 -10.60 -1.74 -13.43
N ALA A 184 -10.51 -0.44 -13.63
CA ALA A 184 -11.03 0.23 -14.81
C ALA A 184 -10.38 -0.28 -16.10
N ALA A 185 -9.09 -0.60 -16.07
CA ALA A 185 -8.40 -1.19 -17.22
C ALA A 185 -8.87 -2.62 -17.53
N ALA A 186 -9.14 -3.44 -16.51
CA ALA A 186 -9.74 -4.76 -16.67
C ALA A 186 -11.17 -4.67 -17.24
N GLU A 187 -11.97 -3.71 -16.77
CA GLU A 187 -13.33 -3.47 -17.26
C GLU A 187 -13.34 -2.98 -18.71
N ALA A 188 -12.41 -2.10 -19.09
CA ALA A 188 -12.30 -1.55 -20.44
C ALA A 188 -12.04 -2.61 -21.53
N VAL A 189 -11.49 -3.77 -21.17
CA VAL A 189 -11.25 -4.89 -22.08
C VAL A 189 -12.31 -6.00 -21.98
N GLY A 190 -13.43 -5.71 -21.32
CA GLY A 190 -14.59 -6.61 -21.21
C GLY A 190 -14.61 -7.46 -19.94
N GLY A 191 -13.71 -7.23 -18.99
CA GLY A 191 -13.71 -7.93 -17.71
C GLY A 191 -14.78 -7.40 -16.76
N LYS A 192 -15.68 -8.26 -16.28
CA LYS A 192 -16.54 -7.95 -15.15
C LYS A 192 -15.75 -8.15 -13.86
N VAL A 193 -15.43 -7.06 -13.18
CA VAL A 193 -14.62 -7.07 -11.96
C VAL A 193 -15.50 -7.04 -10.72
N THR A 194 -15.28 -7.97 -9.79
CA THR A 194 -15.92 -8.00 -8.47
C THR A 194 -14.87 -8.00 -7.37
N VAL A 195 -15.12 -7.26 -6.28
CA VAL A 195 -14.28 -7.37 -5.08
C VAL A 195 -14.78 -8.55 -4.26
N ILE A 196 -13.92 -9.53 -4.04
CA ILE A 196 -14.29 -10.73 -3.27
C ILE A 196 -13.68 -10.74 -1.87
N ASP A 197 -12.59 -10.01 -1.65
CA ASP A 197 -11.96 -9.84 -0.35
C ASP A 197 -11.13 -8.56 -0.33
N SER A 198 -11.07 -7.90 0.82
CA SER A 198 -10.24 -6.72 1.02
C SER A 198 -9.93 -6.49 2.50
N TYR A 199 -8.76 -5.93 2.75
CA TYR A 199 -8.38 -5.40 4.05
C TYR A 199 -7.80 -4.02 3.86
N ILE A 200 -8.49 -3.00 4.37
CA ILE A 200 -8.08 -1.61 4.30
C ILE A 200 -8.07 -1.08 5.74
N PRO A 201 -6.89 -0.80 6.32
CA PRO A 201 -6.80 -0.18 7.64
C PRO A 201 -7.57 1.14 7.69
N GLU A 202 -8.14 1.47 8.86
CA GLU A 202 -8.95 2.68 9.07
C GLU A 202 -8.19 3.95 8.65
N ASP A 203 -6.89 4.00 8.93
CA ASP A 203 -6.01 5.12 8.62
C ASP A 203 -5.88 5.40 7.11
N PHE A 204 -6.18 4.42 6.25
CA PHE A 204 -6.27 4.63 4.81
C PHE A 204 -7.67 4.91 4.29
N LYS A 205 -8.75 4.69 5.07
CA LYS A 205 -10.11 4.79 4.53
C LYS A 205 -10.41 6.15 3.91
N GLY A 206 -9.87 7.24 4.44
CA GLY A 206 -9.98 8.57 3.82
C GLY A 206 -9.40 8.65 2.39
N ALA A 207 -8.32 7.92 2.10
CA ALA A 207 -7.73 7.81 0.76
C ALA A 207 -8.60 6.96 -0.20
N PHE A 208 -9.27 5.94 0.32
CA PHE A 208 -10.15 5.07 -0.47
C PHE A 208 -11.56 5.67 -0.69
N VAL A 209 -12.11 6.40 0.29
CA VAL A 209 -13.46 7.01 0.23
C VAL A 209 -13.51 8.18 -0.75
N ASN A 210 -12.49 9.06 -0.75
CA ASN A 210 -12.42 10.21 -1.67
C ASN A 210 -12.37 9.80 -3.16
N GLN A 211 -12.03 8.55 -3.47
CA GLN A 211 -12.01 8.03 -4.83
C GLN A 211 -13.38 7.49 -5.28
N ALA A 212 -14.21 7.00 -4.34
CA ALA A 212 -15.59 6.57 -4.66
C ALA A 212 -16.46 7.76 -5.08
N GLU A 213 -16.24 8.94 -4.49
CA GLU A 213 -16.92 10.18 -4.88
C GLU A 213 -16.41 10.75 -6.22
N SER A 214 -15.14 10.50 -6.58
CA SER A 214 -14.57 10.96 -7.86
C SER A 214 -14.93 10.08 -9.05
N ALA A 215 -15.40 8.85 -8.84
CA ALA A 215 -15.89 7.96 -9.90
C ALA A 215 -17.37 8.20 -10.25
N GLY A 216 -18.03 9.12 -9.54
CA GLY A 216 -19.44 9.48 -9.71
C GLY A 216 -19.68 10.83 -10.42
N LYS A 217 -18.69 11.37 -11.13
CA LYS A 217 -18.83 12.58 -11.96
C LYS A 217 -18.38 12.35 -13.39
#